data_AF-A0A550GMW6-F1
#
_entry.id   AF-A0A550GMW6-F1
#
_cell.length_a   1.000
_cell.length_b   1.000
_cell.length_c   1.000
_cell.angle_alpha   90.00
_cell.angle_beta   90.00
_cell.angle_gamma   90.00
#
_symmetry.space_group_name_H-M   'P 1'
#
loop_
_entity.id
_entity.type
_entity.pdbx_description
1 polymer ?
#
loop_
_entity_poly.entity_id
_entity_poly.type
_entity_poly.pdbx_seq_one_letter_code
_entity_poly.pdbx_strand_id
1 'polypeptide(L)'
;MSLMVAGEAVDWRWVMANHRWDWAEGTGAWDEIRRQDSWFLETYGFTDLFEELDVEYINVTEEVWSKRTAPPQDVKTETERRYSPASSDDIYGFLPTRLHELRGSSFISYGRVKGVGGSYPSLTMKNLFGLIPDPLRSWWHGPDDKRLGSSIVDIAKVYHTYFRVYGVCEALRDAVVNDPRGEVKVPWGRYRLQATSGFVSLGPNLVSLDAVLCGLIGVDPETLDYLQLGGDEFGAYERDVVAEAQGVASLWFPR
;
A
#
# COMPACT_ATOMS: atom_id res chain seq x y z
N MET A 1 6.81 -8.31 -21.03
CA MET A 1 5.33 -8.14 -21.02
C MET A 1 5.05 -6.76 -21.58
N SER A 2 4.17 -6.61 -22.58
CA SER A 2 3.78 -5.28 -23.08
C SER A 2 2.83 -4.62 -22.09
N LEU A 3 3.03 -3.33 -21.82
CA LEU A 3 2.07 -2.53 -21.06
C LEU A 3 0.83 -2.33 -21.93
N MET A 4 -0.36 -2.51 -21.38
CA MET A 4 -1.62 -2.36 -22.10
C MET A 4 -2.44 -1.25 -21.46
N VAL A 5 -2.92 -0.30 -22.26
CA VAL A 5 -3.84 0.76 -21.82
C VAL A 5 -5.00 0.81 -22.80
N ALA A 6 -6.24 0.69 -22.29
CA ALA A 6 -7.45 0.64 -23.12
C ALA A 6 -7.42 -0.40 -24.27
N GLY A 7 -6.70 -1.51 -24.08
CA GLY A 7 -6.55 -2.56 -25.10
C GLY A 7 -5.43 -2.33 -26.11
N GLU A 8 -4.68 -1.23 -26.01
CA GLU A 8 -3.54 -0.92 -26.88
C GLU A 8 -2.22 -1.17 -26.16
N ALA A 9 -1.24 -1.70 -26.90
CA ALA A 9 0.12 -1.88 -26.38
C ALA A 9 0.84 -0.53 -26.35
N VAL A 10 1.30 -0.13 -25.16
CA VAL A 10 2.06 1.11 -24.93
C VAL A 10 3.49 0.80 -24.51
N ASP A 11 4.40 1.74 -24.78
CA ASP A 11 5.80 1.64 -24.37
C ASP A 11 6.09 2.52 -23.14
N TRP A 12 7.34 2.48 -22.68
CA TRP A 12 7.76 3.27 -21.53
C TRP A 12 7.73 4.79 -21.77
N ARG A 13 7.89 5.23 -23.02
CA ARG A 13 7.81 6.66 -23.36
C ARG A 13 6.39 7.16 -23.16
N TRP A 14 5.40 6.37 -23.57
CA TRP A 14 4.00 6.67 -23.34
C TRP A 14 3.67 6.74 -21.85
N VAL A 15 4.14 5.77 -21.05
CA VAL A 15 3.93 5.78 -19.58
C VAL A 15 4.52 7.03 -18.94
N MET A 16 5.74 7.43 -19.34
CA MET A 16 6.36 8.64 -18.81
C MET A 16 5.56 9.90 -19.16
N ALA A 17 5.01 9.96 -20.38
CA ALA A 17 4.22 11.10 -20.86
C ALA A 17 2.80 11.16 -20.26
N ASN A 18 2.23 10.04 -19.82
CA ASN A 18 0.82 9.93 -19.43
C ASN A 18 0.63 9.28 -18.05
N HIS A 19 1.59 9.41 -17.13
CA HIS A 19 1.59 8.69 -15.86
C HIS A 19 0.41 9.03 -14.92
N ARG A 20 -0.17 10.23 -15.08
CA ARG A 20 -1.32 10.71 -14.30
C ARG A 20 -2.63 10.13 -14.80
N TRP A 21 -3.71 10.34 -14.05
CA TRP A 21 -5.05 9.83 -14.37
C TRP A 21 -5.83 10.67 -15.40
N ASP A 22 -5.29 11.79 -15.89
CA ASP A 22 -6.03 12.71 -16.78
C ASP A 22 -6.57 12.00 -18.04
N TRP A 23 -5.88 10.98 -18.54
CA TRP A 23 -6.34 10.19 -19.67
C TRP A 23 -7.55 9.31 -19.36
N ALA A 24 -7.83 9.01 -18.09
CA ALA A 24 -8.98 8.22 -17.68
C ALA A 24 -10.29 9.04 -17.75
N GLU A 25 -10.19 10.37 -17.69
CA GLU A 25 -11.34 11.27 -17.82
C GLU A 25 -11.99 11.12 -19.21
N GLY A 26 -13.30 10.86 -19.25
CA GLY A 26 -14.05 10.71 -20.51
C GLY A 26 -13.88 9.37 -21.25
N THR A 27 -13.10 8.42 -20.71
CA THR A 27 -12.93 7.07 -21.32
C THR A 27 -13.86 6.00 -20.76
N GLY A 28 -14.68 6.35 -19.75
CA GLY A 28 -15.52 5.41 -19.01
C GLY A 28 -14.77 4.56 -17.97
N ALA A 29 -13.43 4.62 -17.92
CA ALA A 29 -12.65 3.88 -16.94
C ALA A 29 -12.97 4.29 -15.49
N TRP A 30 -13.25 5.57 -15.27
CA TRP A 30 -13.65 6.09 -13.97
C TRP A 30 -15.01 5.53 -13.52
N ASP A 31 -16.00 5.49 -14.40
CA ASP A 31 -17.32 4.91 -14.08
C ASP A 31 -17.23 3.41 -13.82
N GLU A 32 -16.35 2.71 -14.53
CA GLU A 32 -16.07 1.30 -14.28
C GLU A 32 -15.44 1.07 -12.90
N ILE A 33 -14.50 1.92 -12.46
CA ILE A 33 -13.93 1.86 -11.10
C ILE A 33 -15.02 2.05 -10.05
N ARG A 34 -15.89 3.06 -10.21
CA ARG A 34 -17.02 3.30 -9.28
C ARG A 34 -17.96 2.11 -9.21
N ARG A 35 -18.25 1.50 -10.35
CA ARG A 35 -19.11 0.32 -10.45
C ARG A 35 -18.48 -0.90 -9.76
N GLN A 36 -17.19 -1.12 -9.94
CA GLN A 36 -16.46 -2.20 -9.28
C GLN A 36 -16.39 -2.00 -7.76
N ASP A 37 -16.16 -0.76 -7.30
CA ASP A 37 -16.11 -0.43 -5.89
C ASP A 37 -17.47 -0.64 -5.22
N SER A 38 -18.55 -0.13 -5.84
CA SER A 38 -19.93 -0.32 -5.35
C SER A 38 -20.29 -1.80 -5.31
N TRP A 39 -20.01 -2.53 -6.40
CA TRP A 39 -20.25 -3.98 -6.45
C TRP A 39 -19.52 -4.72 -5.33
N PHE A 40 -18.25 -4.38 -5.06
CA PHE A 40 -17.48 -5.02 -3.99
C PHE A 40 -18.09 -4.72 -2.62
N LEU A 41 -18.36 -3.46 -2.31
CA LEU A 41 -18.91 -3.07 -1.01
C LEU A 41 -20.27 -3.72 -0.74
N GLU A 42 -21.16 -3.75 -1.75
CA GLU A 42 -22.48 -4.37 -1.66
C GLU A 42 -22.37 -5.91 -1.54
N THR A 43 -21.59 -6.55 -2.42
CA THR A 43 -21.51 -8.02 -2.48
C THR A 43 -20.96 -8.63 -1.19
N TYR A 44 -20.04 -7.94 -0.52
CA TYR A 44 -19.41 -8.41 0.70
C TYR A 44 -20.02 -7.82 1.98
N GLY A 45 -21.12 -7.06 1.88
CA GLY A 45 -21.88 -6.54 3.02
C GLY A 45 -21.22 -5.37 3.76
N PHE A 46 -20.25 -4.69 3.14
CA PHE A 46 -19.62 -3.51 3.73
C PHE A 46 -20.58 -2.32 3.78
N THR A 47 -21.45 -2.16 2.79
CA THR A 47 -22.43 -1.07 2.78
C THR A 47 -23.35 -1.12 4.00
N ASP A 48 -23.93 -2.29 4.29
CA ASP A 48 -24.80 -2.51 5.45
C ASP A 48 -24.04 -2.28 6.76
N LEU A 49 -22.80 -2.78 6.84
CA LEU A 49 -21.93 -2.61 8.02
C LEU A 49 -21.59 -1.14 8.27
N PHE A 50 -21.31 -0.38 7.21
CA PHE A 50 -20.99 1.04 7.33
C PHE A 50 -22.20 1.85 7.77
N GLU A 51 -23.40 1.54 7.26
CA GLU A 51 -24.65 2.16 7.71
C GLU A 51 -24.94 1.83 9.18
N GLU A 52 -24.81 0.56 9.59
CA GLU A 52 -25.05 0.11 10.97
C GLU A 52 -24.11 0.79 11.97
N LEU A 53 -22.85 1.00 11.59
CA LEU A 53 -21.79 1.52 12.46
C LEU A 53 -21.53 3.03 12.29
N ASP A 54 -22.35 3.74 11.50
CA ASP A 54 -22.17 5.16 11.17
C ASP A 54 -20.73 5.47 10.66
N VAL A 55 -20.26 4.64 9.72
CA VAL A 55 -18.93 4.75 9.12
C VAL A 55 -19.03 5.49 7.78
N GLU A 56 -18.25 6.56 7.66
CA GLU A 56 -18.04 7.25 6.38
C GLU A 56 -16.99 6.50 5.54
N TYR A 57 -17.38 6.02 4.36
CA TYR A 57 -16.44 5.44 3.40
C TYR A 57 -15.86 6.53 2.48
N ILE A 58 -14.53 6.57 2.38
CA ILE A 58 -13.81 7.50 1.52
C ILE A 58 -12.94 6.72 0.54
N ASN A 59 -13.23 6.86 -0.75
CA ASN A 59 -12.38 6.35 -1.82
C ASN A 59 -11.34 7.43 -2.22
N VAL A 60 -10.08 7.22 -1.88
CA VAL A 60 -8.99 8.18 -2.15
C VAL A 60 -8.83 8.47 -3.65
N THR A 61 -9.01 7.46 -4.51
CA THR A 61 -8.96 7.64 -5.97
C THR A 61 -10.04 8.61 -6.43
N GLU A 62 -11.28 8.42 -5.96
CA GLU A 62 -12.41 9.30 -6.29
C GLU A 62 -12.19 10.74 -5.84
N GLU A 63 -11.70 10.93 -4.60
CA GLU A 63 -11.41 12.25 -4.05
C GLU A 63 -10.32 12.98 -4.85
N VAL A 64 -9.22 12.28 -5.16
CA VAL A 64 -8.10 12.89 -5.90
C VAL A 64 -8.48 13.18 -7.34
N TRP A 65 -9.14 12.24 -8.02
CA TRP A 65 -9.54 12.44 -9.42
C TRP A 65 -10.58 13.55 -9.56
N SER A 66 -11.42 13.73 -8.54
CA SER A 66 -12.37 14.85 -8.44
C SER A 66 -11.75 16.16 -7.95
N LYS A 67 -10.43 16.22 -7.73
CA LYS A 67 -9.71 17.42 -7.23
C LYS A 67 -10.21 17.89 -5.85
N ARG A 68 -10.75 16.98 -5.03
CA ARG A 68 -11.17 17.24 -3.64
C ARG A 68 -10.02 16.94 -2.67
N THR A 69 -8.91 17.65 -2.87
CA THR A 69 -7.66 17.42 -2.13
C THR A 69 -7.24 18.66 -1.35
N ALA A 70 -6.47 18.44 -0.28
CA ALA A 70 -5.81 19.52 0.43
C ALA A 70 -4.81 20.24 -0.51
N PRO A 71 -4.54 21.54 -0.30
CA PRO A 71 -3.62 22.29 -1.15
C PRO A 71 -2.22 21.62 -1.18
N PRO A 72 -1.72 21.17 -2.35
CA PRO A 72 -0.47 20.40 -2.41
C PRO A 72 0.75 21.14 -1.84
N GLN A 73 0.79 22.47 -2.00
CA GLN A 73 1.88 23.29 -1.47
C GLN A 73 1.92 23.33 0.06
N ASP A 74 0.75 23.31 0.71
CA ASP A 74 0.64 23.26 2.16
C ASP A 74 1.05 21.88 2.66
N VAL A 75 0.59 20.82 1.98
CA VAL A 75 0.97 19.42 2.26
C VAL A 75 2.48 19.22 2.13
N LYS A 76 3.08 19.72 1.06
CA LYS A 76 4.53 19.71 0.84
C LYS A 76 5.26 20.39 1.99
N THR A 77 4.88 21.64 2.28
CA THR A 77 5.55 22.45 3.31
C THR A 77 5.52 21.76 4.67
N GLU A 78 4.37 21.21 5.06
CA GLU A 78 4.21 20.59 6.38
C GLU A 78 4.86 19.21 6.45
N THR A 79 4.90 18.45 5.35
CA THR A 79 5.58 17.15 5.27
C THR A 79 7.10 17.31 5.32
N GLU A 80 7.65 18.22 4.51
CA GLU A 80 9.10 18.47 4.42
C GLU A 80 9.67 19.17 5.66
N ARG A 81 8.82 19.71 6.54
CA ARG A 81 9.26 20.20 7.85
C ARG A 81 9.75 19.09 8.79
N ARG A 82 9.36 17.85 8.51
CA ARG A 82 9.54 16.68 9.40
C ARG A 82 10.39 15.60 8.78
N TYR A 83 10.25 15.46 7.47
CA TYR A 83 10.86 14.40 6.68
C TYR A 83 11.63 14.98 5.50
N SER A 84 12.46 14.17 4.86
CA SER A 84 13.11 14.58 3.62
C SER A 84 12.08 14.85 2.50
N PRO A 85 12.43 15.72 1.52
CA PRO A 85 11.62 15.92 0.32
C PRO A 85 11.26 14.62 -0.38
N ALA A 86 10.03 14.53 -0.90
CA ALA A 86 9.61 13.41 -1.71
C ALA A 86 10.37 13.36 -3.04
N SER A 87 10.49 12.16 -3.61
CA SER A 87 11.08 11.94 -4.93
C SER A 87 10.24 12.53 -6.07
N SER A 88 8.95 12.81 -5.81
CA SER A 88 8.04 13.47 -6.73
C SER A 88 7.08 14.39 -5.97
N ASP A 89 6.91 15.62 -6.48
CA ASP A 89 5.98 16.61 -5.93
C ASP A 89 4.50 16.18 -6.07
N ASP A 90 4.19 15.26 -6.98
CA ASP A 90 2.81 14.79 -7.22
C ASP A 90 2.21 14.13 -5.96
N ILE A 91 3.05 13.52 -5.13
CA ILE A 91 2.61 12.82 -3.91
C ILE A 91 1.88 13.74 -2.93
N TYR A 92 2.24 15.02 -2.91
CA TYR A 92 1.64 16.01 -2.01
C TYR A 92 0.21 16.36 -2.41
N GLY A 93 -0.22 15.99 -3.63
CA GLY A 93 -1.60 16.12 -4.08
C GLY A 93 -2.52 14.97 -3.68
N PHE A 94 -2.02 13.93 -3.00
CA PHE A 94 -2.77 12.69 -2.73
C PHE A 94 -3.41 12.61 -1.34
N LEU A 95 -3.56 13.76 -0.67
CA LEU A 95 -4.31 13.85 0.57
C LEU A 95 -5.71 14.44 0.31
N PRO A 96 -6.78 13.64 0.39
CA PRO A 96 -8.15 14.14 0.32
C PRO A 96 -8.44 15.23 1.35
N THR A 97 -9.25 16.23 0.99
CA THR A 97 -9.67 17.30 1.91
C THR A 97 -10.35 16.74 3.14
N ARG A 98 -11.24 15.76 2.95
CA ARG A 98 -11.97 15.12 4.05
C ARG A 98 -11.05 14.44 5.06
N LEU A 99 -9.97 13.79 4.59
CA LEU A 99 -8.96 13.19 5.47
C LEU A 99 -8.13 14.28 6.16
N HIS A 100 -7.75 15.35 5.46
CA HIS A 100 -7.02 16.47 6.05
C HIS A 100 -7.80 17.17 7.20
N GLU A 101 -9.13 17.21 7.13
CA GLU A 101 -9.99 17.70 8.22
C GLU A 101 -9.84 16.86 9.50
N LEU A 102 -9.57 15.56 9.36
CA LEU A 102 -9.41 14.60 10.45
C LEU A 102 -7.96 14.54 11.01
N ARG A 103 -7.07 15.44 10.58
CA ARG A 103 -5.69 15.50 11.05
C ARG A 103 -5.59 15.47 12.58
N GLY A 104 -4.60 14.74 13.09
CA GLY A 104 -4.41 14.45 14.51
C GLY A 104 -5.11 13.18 15.00
N SER A 105 -6.05 12.65 14.22
CA SER A 105 -6.72 11.37 14.51
C SER A 105 -5.78 10.18 14.34
N SER A 106 -6.20 9.03 14.88
CA SER A 106 -5.56 7.75 14.60
C SER A 106 -5.85 7.32 13.17
N PHE A 107 -4.82 6.86 12.46
CA PHE A 107 -4.94 6.25 11.14
C PHE A 107 -4.43 4.83 11.20
N ILE A 108 -5.26 3.86 10.81
CA ILE A 108 -4.89 2.44 10.83
C ILE A 108 -4.59 1.99 9.41
N SER A 109 -3.34 1.66 9.12
CA SER A 109 -2.98 0.90 7.93
C SER A 109 -3.32 -0.58 8.18
N TYR A 110 -4.54 -0.95 7.82
CA TYR A 110 -5.03 -2.32 7.94
C TYR A 110 -4.66 -3.13 6.69
N GLY A 111 -3.79 -4.12 6.88
CA GLY A 111 -3.30 -5.00 5.82
C GLY A 111 -3.54 -6.48 6.13
N ARG A 112 -3.55 -7.29 5.07
CA ARG A 112 -3.51 -8.75 5.16
C ARG A 112 -2.15 -9.24 4.68
N VAL A 113 -1.56 -10.21 5.36
CA VAL A 113 -0.26 -10.77 4.98
C VAL A 113 -0.32 -11.35 3.58
N LYS A 114 0.48 -10.77 2.68
CA LYS A 114 0.63 -11.24 1.30
C LYS A 114 2.11 -11.37 0.95
N GLY A 115 2.48 -12.49 0.35
CA GLY A 115 3.84 -12.74 -0.14
C GLY A 115 4.70 -13.54 0.83
N VAL A 116 4.12 -14.53 1.53
CA VAL A 116 4.90 -15.48 2.36
C VAL A 116 5.97 -16.14 1.49
N GLY A 117 7.23 -16.12 1.95
CA GLY A 117 8.40 -16.60 1.21
C GLY A 117 8.69 -15.88 -0.11
N GLY A 118 8.05 -14.73 -0.37
CA GLY A 118 8.23 -13.94 -1.58
C GLY A 118 9.39 -12.94 -1.48
N SER A 119 9.62 -12.17 -2.54
CA SER A 119 10.69 -11.16 -2.59
C SER A 119 10.25 -9.74 -2.19
N TYR A 120 8.94 -9.47 -2.17
CA TYR A 120 8.42 -8.13 -1.87
C TYR A 120 7.01 -8.21 -1.27
N PRO A 121 6.90 -8.59 0.02
CA PRO A 121 5.62 -8.83 0.67
C PRO A 121 4.81 -7.53 0.80
N SER A 122 3.48 -7.64 0.82
CA SER A 122 2.59 -6.51 1.12
C SER A 122 2.11 -6.63 2.57
N LEU A 123 2.63 -5.72 3.40
CA LEU A 123 2.42 -5.64 4.84
C LEU A 123 1.85 -4.24 5.18
N THR A 124 2.10 -3.69 6.36
CA THR A 124 1.43 -2.46 6.84
C THR A 124 1.92 -1.19 6.17
N MET A 125 3.23 -0.99 6.02
CA MET A 125 3.78 0.21 5.40
C MET A 125 3.52 0.20 3.90
N LYS A 126 3.79 -0.93 3.24
CA LYS A 126 3.50 -1.11 1.81
C LYS A 126 2.01 -0.96 1.48
N ASN A 127 1.10 -1.22 2.42
CA ASN A 127 -0.33 -1.01 2.21
C ASN A 127 -0.67 0.46 1.94
N LEU A 128 0.07 1.42 2.52
CA LEU A 128 -0.09 2.85 2.24
C LEU A 128 0.20 3.22 0.78
N PHE A 129 0.95 2.38 0.05
CA PHE A 129 1.14 2.54 -1.40
C PHE A 129 -0.19 2.55 -2.17
N GLY A 130 -1.24 1.93 -1.62
CA GLY A 130 -2.59 1.97 -2.18
C GLY A 130 -3.24 3.35 -2.18
N LEU A 131 -2.69 4.31 -1.42
CA LEU A 131 -3.18 5.69 -1.34
C LEU A 131 -2.67 6.58 -2.48
N ILE A 132 -1.84 6.02 -3.37
CA ILE A 132 -1.45 6.64 -4.64
C ILE A 132 -2.53 6.30 -5.68
N PRO A 133 -3.34 7.27 -6.12
CA PRO A 133 -4.55 7.02 -6.90
C PRO A 133 -4.28 6.85 -8.40
N ASP A 134 -3.02 6.97 -8.83
CA ASP A 134 -2.66 6.88 -10.23
C ASP A 134 -2.91 5.46 -10.77
N PRO A 135 -3.64 5.33 -11.89
CA PRO A 135 -3.95 4.02 -12.47
C PRO A 135 -2.71 3.33 -13.03
N LEU A 136 -1.69 4.09 -13.45
CA LEU A 136 -0.44 3.57 -14.01
C LEU A 136 0.60 3.32 -12.93
N ARG A 137 0.38 2.28 -12.14
CA ARG A 137 1.26 1.86 -11.03
C ARG A 137 2.72 1.69 -11.45
N SER A 138 2.97 1.26 -12.69
CA SER A 138 4.34 1.08 -13.20
C SER A 138 5.19 2.34 -13.12
N TRP A 139 4.63 3.55 -13.23
CA TRP A 139 5.41 4.78 -13.07
C TRP A 139 5.97 4.91 -11.64
N TRP A 140 5.17 4.57 -10.64
CA TRP A 140 5.55 4.62 -9.21
C TRP A 140 6.50 3.49 -8.84
N HIS A 141 6.43 2.36 -9.54
CA HIS A 141 7.44 1.31 -9.46
C HIS A 141 8.77 1.76 -10.09
N GLY A 142 8.70 2.49 -11.21
CA GLY A 142 9.86 2.83 -12.02
C GLY A 142 10.46 1.61 -12.75
N PRO A 143 11.50 1.82 -13.56
CA PRO A 143 12.20 0.73 -14.25
C PRO A 143 12.79 -0.26 -13.23
N ASP A 144 12.52 -1.55 -13.43
CA ASP A 144 12.97 -2.64 -12.55
C ASP A 144 12.60 -2.43 -11.07
N ASP A 145 11.43 -1.82 -10.80
CA ASP A 145 10.92 -1.51 -9.46
C ASP A 145 11.82 -0.57 -8.60
N LYS A 146 12.82 0.10 -9.22
CA LYS A 146 13.80 0.94 -8.50
C LYS A 146 13.24 2.16 -7.77
N ARG A 147 12.00 2.55 -8.05
CA ARG A 147 11.29 3.66 -7.38
C ARG A 147 10.22 3.17 -6.41
N LEU A 148 9.97 1.85 -6.34
CA LEU A 148 8.88 1.32 -5.53
C LEU A 148 9.07 1.68 -4.05
N GLY A 149 10.27 1.45 -3.49
CA GLY A 149 10.53 1.78 -2.10
C GLY A 149 10.40 3.26 -1.77
N SER A 150 10.95 4.15 -2.61
CA SER A 150 10.82 5.59 -2.38
C SER A 150 9.37 6.04 -2.49
N SER A 151 8.58 5.49 -3.42
CA SER A 151 7.16 5.82 -3.55
C SER A 151 6.32 5.37 -2.35
N ILE A 152 6.63 4.20 -1.77
CA ILE A 152 6.00 3.71 -0.53
C ILE A 152 6.33 4.65 0.63
N VAL A 153 7.60 5.05 0.78
CA VAL A 153 8.04 5.95 1.85
C VAL A 153 7.46 7.35 1.67
N ASP A 154 7.43 7.87 0.44
CA ASP A 154 6.92 9.21 0.14
C ASP A 154 5.44 9.37 0.50
N ILE A 155 4.59 8.41 0.14
CA ILE A 155 3.17 8.46 0.54
C ILE A 155 3.02 8.26 2.05
N ALA A 156 3.85 7.41 2.67
CA ALA A 156 3.85 7.24 4.11
C ALA A 156 4.20 8.55 4.84
N LYS A 157 5.18 9.33 4.35
CA LYS A 157 5.55 10.64 4.91
C LYS A 157 4.35 11.59 4.95
N VAL A 158 3.55 11.64 3.88
CA VAL A 158 2.33 12.47 3.82
C VAL A 158 1.33 12.04 4.89
N TYR A 159 1.01 10.75 5.03
CA TYR A 159 0.01 10.34 6.00
C TYR A 159 0.52 10.39 7.45
N HIS A 160 1.80 10.07 7.71
CA HIS A 160 2.42 10.29 9.03
C HIS A 160 2.51 11.77 9.41
N THR A 161 2.48 12.66 8.43
CA THR A 161 2.41 14.11 8.67
C THR A 161 1.06 14.48 9.29
N TYR A 162 -0.05 13.93 8.83
CA TYR A 162 -1.36 14.37 9.31
C TYR A 162 -1.96 13.48 10.40
N PHE A 163 -1.46 12.27 10.61
CA PHE A 163 -2.10 11.28 11.49
C PHE A 163 -1.15 10.60 12.47
N ARG A 164 -1.73 10.05 13.54
CA ARG A 164 -1.07 9.05 14.38
C ARG A 164 -1.26 7.69 13.71
N VAL A 165 -0.27 7.26 12.94
CA VAL A 165 -0.37 6.05 12.13
C VAL A 165 -0.06 4.80 12.97
N TYR A 166 -0.91 3.79 12.84
CA TYR A 166 -0.75 2.45 13.40
C TYR A 166 -0.87 1.42 12.29
N GLY A 167 -0.05 0.38 12.34
CA GLY A 167 -0.16 -0.77 11.46
C GLY A 167 -0.96 -1.86 12.14
N VAL A 168 -1.83 -2.51 11.38
CA VAL A 168 -2.46 -3.78 11.76
C VAL A 168 -2.29 -4.72 10.58
N CYS A 169 -1.62 -5.85 10.79
CA CYS A 169 -1.49 -6.89 9.76
C CYS A 169 -1.97 -8.24 10.26
N GLU A 170 -2.85 -8.87 9.50
CA GLU A 170 -3.47 -10.14 9.89
C GLU A 170 -3.18 -11.28 8.91
N ALA A 171 -3.14 -12.49 9.47
CA ALA A 171 -3.23 -13.75 8.76
C ALA A 171 -4.03 -14.74 9.61
N LEU A 172 -5.32 -14.44 9.85
CA LEU A 172 -6.20 -15.14 10.79
C LEU A 172 -6.58 -16.55 10.35
N ARG A 173 -6.79 -16.75 9.04
CA ARG A 173 -7.21 -18.04 8.47
C ARG A 173 -6.23 -18.57 7.45
N ASP A 174 -5.79 -17.68 6.58
CA ASP A 174 -4.89 -17.98 5.49
C ASP A 174 -4.04 -16.75 5.13
N ALA A 175 -2.92 -17.01 4.49
CA ALA A 175 -2.02 -16.02 3.91
C ALA A 175 -1.75 -16.34 2.44
N VAL A 176 -1.42 -15.30 1.67
CA VAL A 176 -1.06 -15.45 0.25
C VAL A 176 0.41 -15.81 0.12
N VAL A 177 0.70 -16.94 -0.52
CA VAL A 177 2.05 -17.46 -0.74
C VAL A 177 2.42 -17.33 -2.22
N ASN A 178 3.66 -16.94 -2.50
CA ASN A 178 4.19 -17.01 -3.86
C ASN A 178 4.49 -18.47 -4.20
N ASP A 179 3.78 -19.02 -5.18
CA ASP A 179 3.94 -20.42 -5.61
C ASP A 179 3.86 -20.51 -7.13
N PRO A 180 4.92 -20.93 -7.84
CA PRO A 180 4.90 -21.16 -9.30
C PRO A 180 3.81 -22.14 -9.78
N ARG A 181 3.27 -22.96 -8.87
CA ARG A 181 2.17 -23.90 -9.10
C ARG A 181 0.83 -23.39 -8.56
N GLY A 182 0.78 -22.15 -8.06
CA GLY A 182 -0.42 -21.52 -7.53
C GLY A 182 -1.56 -21.44 -8.54
N GLU A 183 -2.78 -21.56 -8.02
CA GLU A 183 -4.03 -21.55 -8.79
C GLU A 183 -4.41 -20.14 -9.26
N VAL A 184 -4.04 -19.11 -8.48
CA VAL A 184 -4.28 -17.71 -8.84
C VAL A 184 -3.11 -17.19 -9.68
N LYS A 185 -3.38 -16.91 -10.96
CA LYS A 185 -2.39 -16.35 -11.88
C LYS A 185 -2.64 -14.86 -12.07
N VAL A 186 -1.61 -14.06 -11.87
CA VAL A 186 -1.60 -12.62 -12.17
C VAL A 186 -0.38 -12.26 -13.02
N PRO A 187 -0.31 -11.07 -13.64
CA PRO A 187 0.79 -10.68 -14.52
C PRO A 187 2.20 -10.88 -13.96
N TRP A 188 2.38 -10.71 -12.64
CA TRP A 188 3.68 -10.74 -11.97
C TRP A 188 3.96 -12.03 -11.17
N GLY A 189 3.10 -13.05 -11.28
CA GLY A 189 3.36 -14.32 -10.58
C GLY A 189 2.16 -15.23 -10.44
N ARG A 190 2.35 -16.27 -9.62
CA ARG A 190 1.31 -17.22 -9.24
C ARG A 190 1.26 -17.34 -7.73
N TYR A 191 0.04 -17.51 -7.23
CA TYR A 191 -0.24 -17.49 -5.80
C TYR A 191 -1.17 -18.63 -5.41
N ARG A 192 -1.00 -19.09 -4.17
CA ARG A 192 -1.96 -19.95 -3.49
C ARG A 192 -2.22 -19.43 -2.09
N LEU A 193 -3.33 -19.86 -1.51
CA LEU A 193 -3.59 -19.67 -0.10
C LEU A 193 -2.91 -20.78 0.70
N GLN A 194 -2.29 -20.41 1.82
CA GLN A 194 -1.79 -21.34 2.83
C GLN A 194 -2.52 -21.07 4.13
N ALA A 195 -3.07 -22.12 4.73
CA ALA A 195 -3.66 -22.06 6.05
C ALA A 195 -2.60 -21.64 7.09
N THR A 196 -3.00 -20.82 8.05
CA THR A 196 -2.14 -20.35 9.14
C THR A 196 -2.71 -20.80 10.48
N SER A 197 -1.89 -20.75 11.53
CA SER A 197 -2.39 -20.91 12.91
C SER A 197 -3.18 -19.70 13.41
N GLY A 198 -3.29 -18.65 12.59
CA GLY A 198 -3.97 -17.39 12.90
C GLY A 198 -3.13 -16.43 13.72
N PHE A 199 -2.85 -15.22 13.22
CA PHE A 199 -2.29 -14.14 14.04
C PHE A 199 -2.74 -12.75 13.58
N VAL A 200 -2.58 -11.80 14.50
CA VAL A 200 -2.69 -10.36 14.27
C VAL A 200 -1.46 -9.70 14.86
N SER A 201 -0.86 -8.80 14.09
CA SER A 201 0.26 -7.97 14.50
C SER A 201 -0.17 -6.51 14.49
N LEU A 202 0.30 -5.73 15.47
CA LEU A 202 -0.06 -4.32 15.60
C LEU A 202 1.10 -3.51 16.16
N GLY A 203 1.24 -2.27 15.71
CA GLY A 203 2.30 -1.39 16.21
C GLY A 203 2.27 0.01 15.61
N PRO A 204 2.82 1.02 16.32
CA PRO A 204 2.87 2.40 15.84
C PRO A 204 4.04 2.69 14.88
N ASN A 205 5.08 1.84 14.86
CA ASN A 205 6.20 1.97 13.94
C ASN A 205 6.03 0.92 12.82
N LEU A 206 5.62 1.37 11.63
CA LEU A 206 5.34 0.47 10.50
C LEU A 206 6.59 -0.22 9.96
N VAL A 207 7.77 0.42 10.04
CA VAL A 207 9.05 -0.15 9.60
C VAL A 207 9.42 -1.35 10.47
N SER A 208 9.34 -1.19 11.78
CA SER A 208 9.61 -2.25 12.75
C SER A 208 8.58 -3.38 12.64
N LEU A 209 7.29 -3.02 12.50
CA LEU A 209 6.22 -4.00 12.35
C LEU A 209 6.39 -4.84 11.08
N ASP A 210 6.68 -4.21 9.94
CA ASP A 210 6.89 -4.91 8.67
C ASP A 210 8.17 -5.75 8.70
N ALA A 211 9.24 -5.31 9.36
CA ALA A 211 10.46 -6.10 9.52
C ALA A 211 10.24 -7.36 10.37
N VAL A 212 9.52 -7.25 11.48
CA VAL A 212 9.12 -8.40 12.32
C VAL A 212 8.26 -9.36 11.53
N LEU A 213 7.27 -8.84 10.80
CA LEU A 213 6.42 -9.65 9.92
C LEU A 213 7.24 -10.36 8.85
N CYS A 214 8.22 -9.70 8.23
CA CYS A 214 9.16 -10.33 7.29
C CYS A 214 9.86 -11.54 7.92
N GLY A 215 10.35 -11.39 9.16
CA GLY A 215 10.90 -12.50 9.93
C GLY A 215 9.93 -13.67 10.09
N LEU A 216 8.66 -13.40 10.43
CA LEU A 216 7.63 -14.43 10.58
C LEU A 216 7.31 -15.15 9.26
N ILE A 217 7.38 -14.46 8.12
CA ILE A 217 6.99 -15.01 6.81
C ILE A 217 8.18 -15.51 5.97
N GLY A 218 9.38 -15.56 6.56
CA GLY A 218 10.58 -16.05 5.90
C GLY A 218 11.11 -15.11 4.79
N VAL A 219 10.91 -13.81 4.96
CA VAL A 219 11.46 -12.76 4.08
C VAL A 219 12.58 -12.03 4.81
N ASP A 220 13.68 -11.77 4.12
CA ASP A 220 14.78 -10.98 4.66
C ASP A 220 14.48 -9.47 4.53
N PRO A 221 14.25 -8.74 5.64
CA PRO A 221 13.95 -7.31 5.59
C PRO A 221 15.12 -6.45 5.07
N GLU A 222 16.36 -6.96 5.05
CA GLU A 222 17.50 -6.23 4.48
C GLU A 222 17.40 -6.14 2.95
N THR A 223 16.66 -7.04 2.32
CA THR A 223 16.45 -7.03 0.86
C THR A 223 15.36 -6.05 0.41
N LEU A 224 14.63 -5.46 1.35
CA LEU A 224 13.49 -4.57 1.08
C LEU A 224 13.92 -3.11 1.19
N ASP A 225 14.02 -2.44 0.05
CA ASP A 225 14.42 -1.04 -0.06
C ASP A 225 13.55 -0.09 0.77
N TYR A 226 12.23 -0.31 0.80
CA TYR A 226 11.31 0.54 1.58
C TYR A 226 11.53 0.46 3.09
N LEU A 227 12.06 -0.65 3.62
CA LEU A 227 12.39 -0.76 5.04
C LEU A 227 13.69 -0.01 5.38
N GLN A 228 14.64 0.03 4.45
CA GLN A 228 15.87 0.80 4.62
C GLN A 228 15.57 2.30 4.56
N LEU A 229 14.90 2.73 3.48
CA LEU A 229 14.48 4.12 3.30
C LEU A 229 13.51 4.57 4.39
N GLY A 230 12.58 3.70 4.80
CA GLY A 230 11.66 3.98 5.89
C GLY A 230 12.37 4.10 7.24
N GLY A 231 13.43 3.31 7.46
CA GLY A 231 14.25 3.40 8.66
C GLY A 231 14.93 4.75 8.83
N ASP A 232 15.38 5.36 7.73
CA ASP A 232 15.98 6.70 7.73
C ASP A 232 14.97 7.81 8.08
N GLU A 233 13.70 7.65 7.70
CA GLU A 233 12.65 8.67 7.91
C GLU A 233 11.83 8.48 9.19
N PHE A 234 11.52 7.24 9.56
CA PHE A 234 10.59 6.88 10.64
C PHE A 234 11.26 6.17 11.82
N GLY A 235 12.56 5.90 11.73
CA GLY A 235 13.33 5.14 12.70
C GLY A 235 13.49 3.67 12.30
N ALA A 236 14.73 3.19 12.43
CA ALA A 236 15.12 1.83 12.07
C ALA A 236 14.50 0.77 12.99
N TYR A 237 14.42 -0.47 12.49
CA TYR A 237 14.01 -1.64 13.25
C TYR A 237 15.18 -2.30 13.96
N GLU A 238 14.90 -3.05 15.03
CA GLU A 238 15.89 -3.82 15.78
C GLU A 238 16.06 -5.22 15.20
N ARG A 239 17.29 -5.57 14.82
CA ARG A 239 17.61 -6.86 14.17
C ARG A 239 17.37 -8.05 15.09
N ASP A 240 17.60 -7.89 16.40
CA ASP A 240 17.41 -8.96 17.38
C ASP A 240 15.93 -9.38 17.48
N VAL A 241 15.00 -8.41 17.39
CA VAL A 241 13.55 -8.67 17.38
C VAL A 241 13.12 -9.41 16.11
N VAL A 242 13.74 -9.09 14.96
CA VAL A 242 13.51 -9.83 13.71
C VAL A 242 14.00 -11.27 13.83
N ALA A 243 15.17 -11.50 14.43
CA ALA A 243 15.71 -12.84 14.65
C ALA A 243 14.82 -13.68 15.59
N GLU A 244 14.26 -13.06 16.64
CA GLU A 244 13.28 -13.71 17.52
C GLU A 244 12.04 -14.13 16.74
N ALA A 245 11.49 -13.24 15.90
CA ALA A 245 10.34 -13.51 15.05
C ALA A 245 10.60 -14.68 14.09
N GLN A 246 11.77 -14.73 13.46
CA GLN A 246 12.19 -15.86 12.61
C GLN A 246 12.24 -17.18 13.39
N GLY A 247 12.73 -17.14 14.64
CA GLY A 247 12.80 -18.32 15.52
C GLY A 247 11.44 -18.94 15.85
N VAL A 248 10.35 -18.15 15.79
CA VAL A 248 8.98 -18.61 16.07
C VAL A 248 8.09 -18.73 14.84
N ALA A 249 8.60 -18.46 13.63
CA ALA A 249 7.84 -18.46 12.38
C ALA A 249 7.04 -19.75 12.14
N SER A 250 7.63 -20.91 12.48
CA SER A 250 6.99 -22.23 12.29
C SER A 250 5.76 -22.45 13.16
N LEU A 251 5.56 -21.66 14.22
CA LEU A 251 4.34 -21.73 15.05
C LEU A 251 3.12 -21.21 14.28
N TRP A 252 3.33 -20.26 13.37
CA TRP A 252 2.28 -19.55 12.64
C TRP A 252 2.10 -20.05 11.21
N PHE A 253 3.21 -20.47 10.59
CA PHE A 253 3.28 -21.02 9.24
C PHE A 253 3.85 -22.45 9.28
N PRO A 254 3.05 -23.46 9.68
CA PRO A 254 3.47 -24.85 9.62
C PRO A 254 3.73 -25.27 8.16
N ARG A 255 4.77 -26.09 7.97
CA ARG A 255 5.19 -26.60 6.66
C ARG A 255 4.30 -27.73 6.17
#